data_AF-A0A662LP12-F1
#
_entry.id   AF-A0A662LP12-F1
#
_cell.length_a   1.000
_cell.length_b   1.000
_cell.length_c   1.000
_cell.angle_alpha   90.00
_cell.angle_beta   90.00
_cell.angle_gamma   90.00
#
_symmetry.space_group_name_H-M   'P 1'
#
loop_
_entity.id
_entity.type
_entity.pdbx_description
1 polymer ?
#
loop_
_entity_poly.entity_id
_entity_poly.type
_entity_poly.pdbx_seq_one_letter_code
_entity_poly.pdbx_strand_id
1 'polypeptide(L)'
;MLRSGGIQRYLHEIAESPTTEKMAFIPPIVILITESILIIHAIELHEPFVIALTGFLLIVSIIELFLILKEFHEHRIQTTFERELTIRLDDFIIENHMDNVSNIVTNFLDEFEEYKENQTTIYHIACQIMDTHKQELWEKTLRTRLKRYMKKSKKVAIRDIIEDFLKKYPEYRRDPAKVYQLTAIYITKRDKKQD
;
A
#
# COMPACT_ATOMS: atom_id res chain seq x y z
N MET A 1 -28.90 4.01 30.52
CA MET A 1 -27.48 4.32 30.23
C MET A 1 -27.14 3.73 28.87
N LEU A 2 -27.27 4.52 27.80
CA LEU A 2 -26.91 4.10 26.45
C LEU A 2 -25.38 4.16 26.31
N ARG A 3 -24.80 3.02 25.94
CA ARG A 3 -23.38 2.72 25.95
C ARG A 3 -22.72 3.33 24.70
N SER A 4 -22.04 4.46 24.86
CA SER A 4 -21.25 5.22 23.88
C SER A 4 -19.95 4.52 23.45
N GLY A 5 -19.99 3.19 23.24
CA GLY A 5 -18.81 2.39 22.85
C GLY A 5 -18.47 2.45 21.36
N GLY A 6 -19.44 2.80 20.49
CA GLY A 6 -19.21 2.91 19.05
C GLY A 6 -18.29 4.09 18.71
N ILE A 7 -18.62 5.28 19.21
CA ILE A 7 -17.96 6.54 18.84
C ILE A 7 -16.46 6.53 19.22
N GLN A 8 -16.09 5.92 20.35
CA GLN A 8 -14.68 5.79 20.74
C GLN A 8 -13.88 4.85 19.84
N ARG A 9 -14.52 3.76 19.38
CA ARG A 9 -13.90 2.84 18.42
C ARG A 9 -13.72 3.52 17.06
N TYR A 10 -14.69 4.31 16.63
CA TYR A 10 -14.60 5.14 15.41
C TYR A 10 -13.52 6.23 15.49
N LEU A 11 -13.38 6.91 16.64
CA LEU A 11 -12.31 7.91 16.83
C LEU A 11 -10.92 7.27 16.80
N HIS A 12 -10.79 6.02 17.27
CA HIS A 12 -9.56 5.25 17.15
C HIS A 12 -9.31 4.82 15.69
N GLU A 13 -10.36 4.45 14.95
CA GLU A 13 -10.28 4.09 13.52
C GLU A 13 -9.85 5.26 12.62
N ILE A 14 -10.30 6.49 12.92
CA ILE A 14 -9.87 7.71 12.21
C ILE A 14 -8.40 8.03 12.54
N ALA A 15 -7.93 7.70 13.75
CA ALA A 15 -6.56 7.96 14.18
C ALA A 15 -5.51 7.08 13.49
N GLU A 16 -5.88 5.92 12.93
CA GLU A 16 -4.96 4.97 12.29
C GLU A 16 -4.81 5.12 10.76
N SER A 17 -5.58 5.99 10.10
CA SER A 17 -5.50 6.18 8.64
C SER A 17 -4.24 6.95 8.19
N PRO A 18 -3.69 6.66 6.98
CA PRO A 18 -2.55 7.36 6.40
C PRO A 18 -2.78 8.87 6.28
N THR A 19 -1.71 9.65 6.42
CA THR A 19 -1.74 11.13 6.55
C THR A 19 -2.40 11.86 5.37
N THR A 20 -2.41 11.27 4.17
CA THR A 20 -3.05 11.84 2.97
C THR A 20 -4.57 11.71 2.98
N GLU A 21 -5.12 10.65 3.56
CA GLU A 21 -6.57 10.42 3.66
C GLU A 21 -7.19 11.27 4.79
N LYS A 22 -6.46 11.49 5.88
CA LYS A 22 -6.86 12.41 6.95
C LYS A 22 -7.06 13.86 6.49
N MET A 23 -6.33 14.29 5.44
CA MET A 23 -6.47 15.64 4.89
C MET A 23 -7.79 15.84 4.14
N ALA A 24 -8.40 14.79 3.59
CA ALA A 24 -9.67 14.88 2.86
C ALA A 24 -10.86 15.24 3.77
N PHE A 25 -10.75 14.97 5.08
CA PHE A 25 -11.78 15.33 6.07
C PHE A 25 -11.67 16.77 6.58
N ILE A 26 -10.55 17.46 6.35
CA ILE A 26 -10.34 18.82 6.87
C ILE A 26 -11.31 19.82 6.22
N PRO A 27 -11.47 19.88 4.88
CA PRO A 27 -12.36 20.86 4.24
C PRO A 27 -13.83 20.73 4.68
N PRO A 28 -14.46 19.54 4.68
CA PRO A 28 -15.86 19.39 5.11
C PRO A 28 -16.08 19.84 6.57
N ILE A 29 -15.12 19.58 7.46
CA ILE A 29 -15.20 20.00 8.87
C ILE A 29 -15.12 21.52 9.00
N VAL A 30 -14.21 22.17 8.25
CA VAL A 30 -14.07 23.63 8.26
C VAL A 30 -15.34 24.31 7.71
N ILE A 31 -15.94 23.73 6.66
CA ILE A 31 -17.19 24.23 6.09
C ILE A 31 -18.32 24.13 7.12
N LEU A 32 -18.49 22.98 7.77
CA LEU A 32 -19.51 22.78 8.81
C LEU A 32 -19.36 23.76 9.99
N ILE A 33 -18.13 24.01 10.45
CA ILE A 33 -17.86 24.99 11.52
C ILE A 33 -18.27 26.39 11.05
N THR A 34 -17.90 26.76 9.83
CA THR A 34 -18.20 28.07 9.25
C THR A 34 -19.71 28.30 9.11
N GLU A 35 -20.43 27.32 8.55
CA GLU A 35 -21.89 27.35 8.41
C GLU A 35 -22.59 27.42 9.77
N SER A 36 -22.09 26.71 10.78
CA SER A 36 -22.63 26.77 12.14
C SER A 36 -22.48 28.17 12.76
N ILE A 37 -21.33 28.82 12.59
CA ILE A 37 -21.10 30.19 13.06
C ILE A 37 -22.04 31.17 12.34
N LEU A 38 -22.19 31.02 11.02
CA LEU A 38 -23.08 31.87 10.21
C LEU A 38 -24.55 31.71 10.64
N ILE A 39 -25.01 30.49 10.93
CA ILE A 39 -26.38 30.26 11.43
C ILE A 39 -26.57 30.92 12.79
N ILE A 40 -25.64 30.75 13.74
CA ILE A 40 -25.71 31.38 15.06
C ILE A 40 -25.84 32.90 14.92
N HIS A 41 -24.99 33.50 14.10
CA HIS A 41 -24.98 34.94 13.88
C HIS A 41 -26.26 35.45 13.19
N ALA A 42 -26.76 34.70 12.19
CA ALA A 42 -28.00 35.05 11.50
C ALA A 42 -29.24 34.94 12.40
N ILE A 43 -29.23 34.03 13.38
CA ILE A 43 -30.27 33.93 14.42
C ILE A 43 -30.25 35.17 15.32
N GLU A 44 -29.06 35.61 15.76
CA GLU A 44 -28.90 36.80 16.60
C GLU A 44 -29.37 38.09 15.91
N LEU A 45 -29.13 38.20 14.60
CA LEU A 45 -29.54 39.34 13.77
C LEU A 45 -30.98 39.25 13.25
N HIS A 46 -31.68 38.13 13.51
CA HIS A 46 -33.03 37.85 13.02
C HIS A 46 -33.15 37.97 11.49
N GLU A 47 -32.22 37.40 10.74
CA GLU A 47 -32.20 37.42 9.27
C GLU A 47 -32.74 36.09 8.69
N PRO A 48 -34.06 35.95 8.47
CA PRO A 48 -34.67 34.67 8.13
C PRO A 48 -34.19 34.08 6.80
N PHE A 49 -33.85 34.93 5.82
CA PHE A 49 -33.33 34.49 4.53
C PHE A 49 -31.94 33.88 4.64
N VAL A 50 -31.07 34.46 5.46
CA VAL A 50 -29.71 33.96 5.69
C VAL A 50 -29.77 32.66 6.49
N ILE A 51 -30.67 32.56 7.48
CA ILE A 51 -30.92 31.31 8.23
C ILE A 51 -31.37 30.20 7.27
N ALA A 52 -32.34 30.47 6.39
CA ALA A 52 -32.85 29.47 5.45
C ALA A 52 -31.78 29.00 4.45
N LEU A 53 -31.03 29.93 3.86
CA LEU A 53 -29.97 29.61 2.89
C LEU A 53 -28.82 28.83 3.55
N THR A 54 -28.34 29.30 4.70
CA THR A 54 -27.22 28.65 5.41
C THR A 54 -27.65 27.30 5.99
N GLY A 55 -28.91 27.17 6.44
CA GLY A 55 -29.47 25.89 6.86
C GLY A 55 -29.55 24.87 5.72
N PHE A 56 -29.88 25.30 4.51
CA PHE A 56 -29.84 24.41 3.33
C PHE A 56 -28.41 23.96 3.02
N LEU A 57 -27.43 24.88 3.05
CA LEU A 57 -26.02 24.55 2.84
C LEU A 57 -25.51 23.57 3.91
N LEU A 58 -25.89 23.77 5.18
CA LEU A 58 -25.56 22.85 6.27
C LEU A 58 -26.05 21.42 6.00
N ILE A 59 -27.27 21.26 5.46
CA ILE A 59 -27.80 19.94 5.11
C ILE A 59 -26.95 19.30 4.00
N VAL A 60 -26.58 20.06 2.97
CA VAL A 60 -25.72 19.57 1.88
C VAL A 60 -24.35 19.14 2.42
N SER A 61 -23.74 19.95 3.28
CA SER A 61 -22.45 19.67 3.91
C SER A 61 -22.49 18.42 4.80
N ILE A 62 -23.59 18.18 5.50
CA ILE A 62 -23.80 16.93 6.28
C ILE A 62 -23.88 15.70 5.36
N ILE A 63 -24.60 15.80 4.24
CA ILE A 63 -24.71 14.71 3.26
C ILE A 63 -23.34 14.40 2.65
N GLU A 64 -22.57 15.43 2.28
CA GLU A 64 -21.22 15.27 1.75
C GLU A 64 -20.30 14.56 2.75
N LEU A 65 -20.34 14.95 4.01
CA LEU A 65 -19.60 14.28 5.09
C LEU A 65 -19.97 12.79 5.17
N PHE A 66 -21.27 12.46 5.06
CA PHE A 66 -21.76 11.09 5.10
C PHE A 66 -21.29 10.26 3.90
N LEU A 67 -21.25 10.84 2.70
CA LEU A 67 -20.74 10.18 1.50
C LEU A 67 -19.25 9.86 1.61
N ILE A 68 -18.44 10.82 2.07
CA ILE A 68 -17.01 10.63 2.30
C ILE A 68 -16.78 9.55 3.36
N LEU A 69 -17.57 9.56 4.44
CA LEU A 69 -17.52 8.54 5.49
C LEU A 69 -17.85 7.14 4.95
N LYS A 70 -18.87 7.02 4.09
CA LYS A 70 -19.23 5.75 3.47
C LYS A 70 -18.11 5.23 2.57
N GLU A 71 -17.58 6.08 1.70
CA GLU A 71 -16.48 5.74 0.81
C GLU A 71 -15.22 5.32 1.59
N PHE A 72 -14.94 6.00 2.70
CA PHE A 72 -13.85 5.64 3.60
C PHE A 72 -14.06 4.26 4.24
N HIS A 73 -15.27 3.97 4.71
CA HIS A 73 -15.57 2.67 5.32
C HIS A 73 -15.44 1.53 4.31
N GLU A 74 -15.89 1.74 3.07
CA GLU A 74 -15.85 0.75 2.00
C GLU A 74 -14.40 0.49 1.55
N HIS A 75 -13.61 1.55 1.37
CA HIS A 75 -12.18 1.44 1.04
C HIS A 75 -11.37 0.75 2.16
N ARG A 76 -11.68 1.02 3.43
CA ARG A 76 -10.96 0.41 4.56
C ARG A 76 -11.32 -1.06 4.79
N ILE A 77 -12.59 -1.46 4.60
CA ILE A 77 -12.97 -2.88 4.65
C ILE A 77 -12.22 -3.65 3.56
N GLN A 78 -12.27 -3.14 2.33
CA GLN A 78 -11.67 -3.84 1.19
C GLN A 78 -10.14 -3.95 1.35
N THR A 79 -9.46 -2.89 1.79
CA THR A 79 -8.01 -2.92 2.03
C THR A 79 -7.61 -3.81 3.21
N THR A 80 -8.43 -3.90 4.26
CA THR A 80 -8.15 -4.78 5.40
C THR A 80 -8.34 -6.24 5.02
N PHE A 81 -9.43 -6.56 4.32
CA PHE A 81 -9.71 -7.90 3.80
C PHE A 81 -8.63 -8.34 2.80
N GLU A 82 -8.28 -7.51 1.82
CA GLU A 82 -7.24 -7.83 0.83
C GLU A 82 -5.87 -8.01 1.50
N ARG A 83 -5.55 -7.21 2.52
CA ARG A 83 -4.28 -7.37 3.26
C ARG A 83 -4.24 -8.65 4.07
N GLU A 84 -5.29 -8.98 4.80
CA GLU A 84 -5.37 -10.25 5.54
C GLU A 84 -5.31 -11.44 4.60
N LEU A 85 -6.06 -11.38 3.49
CA LEU A 85 -6.05 -12.39 2.44
C LEU A 85 -4.66 -12.54 1.82
N THR A 86 -3.96 -11.44 1.57
CA THR A 86 -2.59 -11.46 1.03
C THR A 86 -1.63 -12.16 1.98
N ILE A 87 -1.67 -11.84 3.27
CA ILE A 87 -0.81 -12.48 4.28
C ILE A 87 -1.10 -13.98 4.34
N ARG A 88 -2.38 -14.35 4.47
CA ARG A 88 -2.78 -15.76 4.58
C ARG A 88 -2.43 -16.56 3.32
N LEU A 89 -2.62 -15.96 2.14
CA LEU A 89 -2.28 -16.60 0.87
C LEU A 89 -0.76 -16.73 0.69
N ASP A 90 0.03 -15.76 1.15
CA ASP A 90 1.49 -15.82 1.12
C ASP A 90 2.02 -16.93 2.03
N ASP A 91 1.55 -16.98 3.28
CA ASP A 91 1.88 -18.04 4.23
C ASP A 91 1.51 -19.42 3.65
N PHE A 92 0.32 -19.55 3.05
CA PHE A 92 -0.12 -20.77 2.40
C PHE A 92 0.78 -21.22 1.24
N ILE A 93 1.22 -20.28 0.40
CA ILE A 93 2.15 -20.56 -0.72
C ILE A 93 3.50 -21.04 -0.19
N ILE A 94 4.02 -20.39 0.86
CA ILE A 94 5.32 -20.70 1.47
C ILE A 94 5.29 -22.08 2.13
N GLU A 95 4.28 -22.35 2.95
CA GLU A 95 4.12 -23.59 3.71
C GLU A 95 3.93 -24.81 2.80
N ASN A 96 3.12 -24.65 1.74
CA ASN A 96 2.85 -25.74 0.80
C ASN A 96 3.84 -25.79 -0.37
N HIS A 97 4.84 -24.91 -0.39
CA HIS A 97 5.87 -24.82 -1.44
C HIS A 97 5.30 -24.79 -2.87
N MET A 98 4.22 -24.04 -3.06
CA MET A 98 3.54 -24.01 -4.36
C MET A 98 4.19 -23.02 -5.32
N ASP A 99 4.31 -23.42 -6.58
CA ASP A 99 4.96 -22.64 -7.65
C ASP A 99 4.02 -22.29 -8.81
N ASN A 100 2.79 -22.82 -8.79
CA ASN A 100 1.80 -22.64 -9.84
C ASN A 100 0.55 -21.93 -9.30
N VAL A 101 0.26 -20.75 -9.83
CA VAL A 101 -0.90 -19.91 -9.46
C VAL A 101 -2.22 -20.67 -9.53
N SER A 102 -2.44 -21.51 -10.55
CA SER A 102 -3.69 -22.26 -10.68
C SER A 102 -3.87 -23.25 -9.55
N ASN A 103 -2.80 -23.93 -9.14
CA ASN A 103 -2.83 -24.88 -8.03
C ASN A 103 -2.99 -24.15 -6.70
N ILE A 104 -2.33 -23.00 -6.53
CA ILE A 104 -2.47 -22.13 -5.36
C ILE A 104 -3.93 -21.75 -5.18
N VAL A 105 -4.57 -21.20 -6.21
CA VAL A 105 -5.96 -20.73 -6.14
C VAL A 105 -6.91 -21.90 -5.85
N THR A 106 -6.73 -23.03 -6.53
CA THR A 106 -7.60 -24.19 -6.35
C THR A 106 -7.48 -24.76 -4.93
N ASN A 107 -6.26 -25.05 -4.49
CA ASN A 107 -6.00 -25.63 -3.17
C ASN A 107 -6.39 -24.68 -2.04
N PHE A 108 -6.15 -23.38 -2.21
CA PHE A 108 -6.53 -22.38 -1.21
C PHE A 108 -8.05 -22.28 -1.06
N LEU A 109 -8.79 -22.33 -2.18
CA LEU A 109 -10.26 -22.29 -2.16
C LEU A 109 -10.90 -23.59 -1.66
N ASP A 110 -10.21 -24.72 -1.82
CA ASP A 110 -10.62 -26.00 -1.25
C ASP A 110 -10.41 -26.03 0.27
N GLU A 111 -9.35 -25.39 0.77
CA GLU A 111 -9.06 -25.32 2.22
C GLU A 111 -9.88 -24.23 2.94
N PHE A 112 -10.10 -23.08 2.29
CA PHE A 112 -10.81 -21.95 2.88
C PHE A 112 -12.07 -21.60 2.08
N GLU A 113 -13.17 -22.31 2.38
CA GLU A 113 -14.46 -22.10 1.69
C GLU A 113 -15.01 -20.68 1.83
N GLU A 114 -14.65 -19.97 2.90
CA GLU A 114 -15.07 -18.59 3.16
C GLU A 114 -14.65 -17.60 2.07
N TYR A 115 -13.66 -17.93 1.24
CA TYR A 115 -13.17 -17.08 0.16
C TYR A 115 -13.64 -17.48 -1.25
N LYS A 116 -14.55 -18.46 -1.39
CA LYS A 116 -15.01 -18.95 -2.70
C LYS A 116 -15.60 -17.86 -3.59
N GLU A 117 -16.27 -16.87 -3.02
CA GLU A 117 -16.84 -15.74 -3.79
C GLU A 117 -15.77 -14.77 -4.32
N ASN A 118 -14.53 -14.84 -3.82
CA ASN A 118 -13.43 -13.92 -4.12
C ASN A 118 -12.36 -14.53 -5.03
N GLN A 119 -12.68 -15.59 -5.78
CA GLN A 119 -11.73 -16.33 -6.62
C GLN A 119 -10.87 -15.43 -7.52
N THR A 120 -11.48 -14.45 -8.20
CA THR A 120 -10.76 -13.50 -9.07
C THR A 120 -9.73 -12.68 -8.30
N THR A 121 -10.10 -12.18 -7.12
CA THR A 121 -9.21 -11.42 -6.24
C THR A 121 -8.05 -12.29 -5.77
N ILE A 122 -8.32 -13.54 -5.34
CA ILE A 122 -7.30 -14.50 -4.91
C ILE A 122 -6.31 -14.79 -6.05
N TYR A 123 -6.82 -14.99 -7.28
CA TYR A 123 -5.95 -15.21 -8.44
C TYR A 123 -5.00 -14.04 -8.68
N HIS A 124 -5.50 -12.80 -8.62
CA HIS A 124 -4.66 -11.61 -8.80
C HIS A 124 -3.62 -11.46 -7.69
N ILE A 125 -4.01 -11.65 -6.43
CA ILE A 125 -3.10 -11.59 -5.28
C ILE A 125 -2.03 -12.70 -5.39
N ALA A 126 -2.43 -13.93 -5.72
CA ALA A 126 -1.49 -15.04 -5.92
C ALA A 126 -0.45 -14.74 -7.02
N CYS A 127 -0.88 -14.17 -8.15
CA CYS A 127 0.04 -13.70 -9.20
C CYS A 127 1.04 -12.66 -8.66
N GLN A 128 0.56 -11.67 -7.90
CA GLN A 128 1.41 -10.61 -7.34
C GLN A 128 2.44 -11.16 -6.34
N ILE A 129 2.02 -12.07 -5.46
CA ILE A 129 2.91 -12.74 -4.50
C ILE A 129 3.98 -13.54 -5.26
N MET A 130 3.57 -14.35 -6.23
CA MET A 130 4.48 -15.16 -7.04
C MET A 130 5.51 -14.33 -7.81
N ASP A 131 5.09 -13.21 -8.41
CA ASP A 131 6.00 -12.29 -9.08
C ASP A 131 6.97 -11.62 -8.09
N THR A 132 6.51 -11.28 -6.89
CA THR A 132 7.34 -10.72 -5.81
C THR A 132 8.41 -11.73 -5.38
N HIS A 133 8.03 -12.97 -5.08
CA HIS A 133 8.96 -14.05 -4.74
C HIS A 133 10.00 -14.29 -5.84
N LYS A 134 9.59 -14.26 -7.10
CA LYS A 134 10.48 -14.41 -8.25
C LYS A 134 11.46 -13.25 -8.36
N GLN A 135 11.02 -12.02 -8.15
CA GLN A 135 11.90 -10.84 -8.13
C GLN A 135 12.90 -10.91 -6.98
N GLU A 136 12.47 -11.28 -5.77
CA GLU A 136 13.36 -11.43 -4.63
C GLU A 136 14.42 -12.52 -4.86
N LEU A 137 14.01 -13.67 -5.41
CA LEU A 137 14.92 -14.75 -5.75
C LEU A 137 15.94 -14.27 -6.80
N TRP A 138 15.47 -13.58 -7.83
CA TRP A 138 16.33 -12.99 -8.86
C TRP A 138 17.34 -12.01 -8.24
N GLU A 139 16.91 -11.10 -7.36
CA GLU A 139 17.79 -10.17 -6.66
C GLU A 139 18.82 -10.87 -5.77
N LYS A 140 18.40 -11.89 -5.00
CA LYS A 140 19.30 -12.69 -4.15
C LYS A 140 20.37 -13.38 -4.99
N THR A 141 20.00 -13.96 -6.13
CA THR A 141 20.97 -14.59 -7.05
C THR A 141 21.92 -13.57 -7.66
N LEU A 142 21.40 -12.41 -8.11
CA LEU A 142 22.20 -11.32 -8.66
C LEU A 142 23.23 -10.83 -7.65
N ARG A 143 22.81 -10.49 -6.43
CA ARG A 143 23.72 -10.06 -5.33
C ARG A 143 24.80 -11.09 -5.07
N THR A 144 24.43 -12.36 -5.01
CA THR A 144 25.37 -13.46 -4.74
C THR A 144 26.42 -13.59 -5.84
N ARG A 145 25.99 -13.58 -7.12
CA ARG A 145 26.90 -13.72 -8.26
C ARG A 145 27.77 -12.48 -8.44
N LEU A 146 27.20 -11.29 -8.29
CA LEU A 146 27.92 -10.02 -8.35
C LEU A 146 29.00 -9.95 -7.26
N LYS A 147 28.67 -10.31 -6.02
CA LYS A 147 29.64 -10.40 -4.91
C LYS A 147 30.78 -11.37 -5.22
N ARG A 148 30.49 -12.56 -5.76
CA ARG A 148 31.52 -13.54 -6.17
C ARG A 148 32.39 -13.01 -7.30
N TYR A 149 31.78 -12.35 -8.28
CA TYR A 149 32.48 -11.74 -9.41
C TYR A 149 33.42 -10.63 -8.93
N MET A 150 32.92 -9.71 -8.11
CA MET A 150 33.69 -8.60 -7.56
C MET A 150 34.85 -9.04 -6.67
N LYS A 151 34.70 -10.13 -5.90
CA LYS A 151 35.84 -10.71 -5.15
C LYS A 151 37.00 -11.14 -6.04
N LYS A 152 36.71 -11.57 -7.27
CA LYS A 152 37.71 -12.05 -8.24
C LYS A 152 38.18 -10.95 -9.19
N SER A 153 37.43 -9.87 -9.34
CA SER A 153 37.74 -8.79 -10.26
C SER A 153 38.74 -7.79 -9.66
N LYS A 154 39.78 -7.46 -10.42
CA LYS A 154 40.75 -6.40 -10.11
C LYS A 154 40.33 -5.03 -10.66
N LYS A 155 39.19 -4.96 -11.38
CA LYS A 155 38.71 -3.71 -11.99
C LYS A 155 38.20 -2.76 -10.91
N VAL A 156 38.45 -1.47 -11.11
CA VAL A 156 38.04 -0.39 -10.20
C VAL A 156 36.87 0.41 -10.76
N ALA A 157 36.81 0.60 -12.08
CA ALA A 157 35.74 1.35 -12.72
C ALA A 157 34.42 0.57 -12.75
N ILE A 158 33.35 1.21 -12.28
CA ILE A 158 31.98 0.67 -12.23
C ILE A 158 31.54 0.16 -13.61
N ARG A 159 31.77 0.97 -14.65
CA ARG A 159 31.37 0.67 -16.02
C ARG A 159 31.98 -0.63 -16.54
N ASP A 160 33.28 -0.81 -16.35
CA ASP A 160 34.01 -1.99 -16.85
C ASP A 160 33.64 -3.27 -16.10
N ILE A 161 33.21 -3.13 -14.83
CA ILE A 161 32.68 -4.24 -14.02
C ILE A 161 31.31 -4.65 -14.55
N ILE A 162 30.43 -3.69 -14.83
CA ILE A 162 29.07 -3.96 -15.32
C ILE A 162 29.11 -4.56 -16.72
N GLU A 163 29.88 -3.98 -17.65
CA GLU A 163 29.97 -4.47 -19.03
C GLU A 163 30.48 -5.94 -19.06
N ASP A 164 31.54 -6.27 -18.32
CA ASP A 164 32.01 -7.66 -18.26
C ASP A 164 31.04 -8.58 -17.51
N PHE A 165 30.40 -8.10 -16.45
CA PHE A 165 29.44 -8.89 -15.69
C PHE A 165 28.23 -9.26 -16.56
N LEU A 166 27.67 -8.29 -17.30
CA LEU A 166 26.55 -8.50 -18.23
C LEU A 166 26.95 -9.26 -19.50
N LYS A 167 28.24 -9.27 -19.85
CA LYS A 167 28.79 -10.16 -20.89
C LYS A 167 28.86 -11.60 -20.40
N LYS A 168 29.23 -11.80 -19.13
CA LYS A 168 29.35 -13.14 -18.51
C LYS A 168 28.00 -13.73 -18.07
N TYR A 169 27.05 -12.89 -17.69
CA TYR A 169 25.73 -13.28 -17.22
C TYR A 169 24.65 -12.49 -17.97
N PRO A 170 24.33 -12.88 -19.21
CA PRO A 170 23.39 -12.15 -20.08
C PRO A 170 21.96 -12.10 -19.53
N GLU A 171 21.56 -13.03 -18.66
CA GLU A 171 20.24 -13.08 -18.03
C GLU A 171 19.90 -11.84 -17.18
N TYR A 172 20.92 -11.11 -16.70
CA TYR A 172 20.74 -9.88 -15.93
C TYR A 172 20.61 -8.62 -16.80
N ARG A 173 20.68 -8.76 -18.14
CA ARG A 173 20.45 -7.63 -19.06
C ARG A 173 19.01 -7.12 -19.08
N ARG A 174 18.05 -7.90 -18.54
CA ARG A 174 16.65 -7.48 -18.41
C ARG A 174 16.49 -6.25 -17.52
N ASP A 175 17.37 -6.06 -16.55
CA ASP A 175 17.36 -4.89 -15.67
C ASP A 175 18.80 -4.42 -15.37
N PRO A 176 19.41 -3.66 -16.30
CA PRO A 176 20.78 -3.17 -16.14
C PRO A 176 20.88 -2.10 -15.05
N ALA A 177 19.79 -1.37 -14.76
CA ALA A 177 19.76 -0.34 -13.75
C ALA A 177 19.95 -0.93 -12.35
N LYS A 178 19.31 -2.06 -12.05
CA LYS A 178 19.49 -2.74 -10.76
C LYS A 178 20.91 -3.29 -10.58
N VAL A 179 21.50 -3.83 -11.65
CA VAL A 179 22.90 -4.27 -11.65
C VAL A 179 23.84 -3.09 -11.35
N TYR A 180 23.59 -1.93 -11.94
CA TYR A 180 24.34 -0.70 -11.67
C TYR A 180 24.24 -0.27 -10.20
N GLN A 181 23.01 -0.15 -9.67
CA GLN A 181 22.77 0.25 -8.29
C GLN A 181 23.49 -0.66 -7.29
N LEU A 182 23.37 -1.98 -7.45
CA LEU A 182 24.04 -2.94 -6.58
C LEU A 182 25.56 -2.87 -6.68
N THR A 183 26.09 -2.70 -7.89
CA THR A 183 27.54 -2.56 -8.12
C THR A 183 28.10 -1.32 -7.43
N ALA A 184 27.41 -0.17 -7.55
CA ALA A 184 27.77 1.06 -6.87
C ALA A 184 27.82 0.89 -5.34
N ILE A 185 26.79 0.27 -4.75
CA ILE A 185 26.74 -0.02 -3.31
C ILE A 185 27.93 -0.87 -2.86
N TYR A 186 28.31 -1.89 -3.65
CA TYR A 186 29.44 -2.74 -3.29
C TYR A 186 30.80 -2.04 -3.35
N ILE A 187 30.99 -1.11 -4.29
CA ILE A 187 32.23 -0.34 -4.41
C ILE A 187 32.34 0.67 -3.27
N THR A 188 31.27 1.42 -2.98
CA THR A 188 31.25 2.35 -1.82
C THR A 188 31.52 1.62 -0.50
N LYS A 189 31.04 0.38 -0.34
CA LYS A 189 31.34 -0.44 0.86
C LYS A 189 32.77 -0.99 0.89
N ARG A 190 33.43 -1.13 -0.25
CA ARG A 190 34.84 -1.56 -0.35
C ARG A 190 35.77 -0.43 0.05
N ASP A 191 35.48 0.79 -0.41
CA ASP A 191 36.27 1.98 -0.12
C ASP A 191 36.22 2.33 1.38
N LYS A 192 35.03 2.26 2.01
CA LYS A 192 34.85 2.46 3.47
C LYS A 192 35.50 1.41 4.38
N LYS A 193 36.06 0.33 3.83
CA LYS A 193 36.74 -0.72 4.61
C LYS A 193 38.27 -0.60 4.55
N GLN A 194 38.79 0.37 3.82
CA GLN A 194 40.23 0.66 3.70
C GLN A 194 40.67 1.88 4.52
N ASP A 195 39.72 2.58 5.16
CA ASP A 195 39.93 3.56 6.24
C ASP A 195 39.73 2.89 7.61
#